data_AF-A0A8X7BT38-F1
#
_entry.id   AF-A0A8X7BT38-F1
#
_cell.length_a   1.000
_cell.length_b   1.000
_cell.length_c   1.000
_cell.angle_alpha   90.00
_cell.angle_beta   90.00
_cell.angle_gamma   90.00
#
_symmetry.space_group_name_H-M   'P 1'
#
loop_
_entity.id
_entity.type
_entity.pdbx_description
1 polymer ?
#
loop_
_entity_poly.entity_id
_entity_poly.type
_entity_poly.pdbx_seq_one_letter_code
_entity_poly.pdbx_strand_id
1 'polypeptide(L)'
;MKRKKESIKVERGRVKGSLTRLENGADDLNLKNEILIQLQRLEELIVDFERLDSELSAEESEIIEFEQRYFNLKLNFQDKIDAIDASRSINVIGQNISIAIPTEQSSAHFRLPKLNIPVFSGKFEEWINFKDLFL
;
A
#
# COMPACT_ATOMS: atom_id res chain seq x y z
N MET A 1 -39.56 14.98 -8.52
CA MET A 1 -38.91 14.38 -7.33
C MET A 1 -38.78 12.86 -7.39
N LYS A 2 -39.86 12.08 -7.51
CA LYS A 2 -39.77 10.59 -7.44
C LYS A 2 -38.77 9.94 -8.42
N ARG A 3 -38.79 10.32 -9.70
CA ARG A 3 -37.85 9.80 -10.71
C ARG A 3 -36.38 10.11 -10.43
N LYS A 4 -36.07 11.27 -9.83
CA LYS A 4 -34.70 11.66 -9.47
C LYS A 4 -34.18 10.78 -8.32
N LYS A 5 -34.99 10.60 -7.27
CA LYS A 5 -34.64 9.73 -6.13
C LYS A 5 -34.39 8.28 -6.57
N GLU A 6 -35.23 7.74 -7.45
CA GLU A 6 -35.04 6.38 -7.98
C GLU A 6 -33.71 6.24 -8.72
N SER A 7 -33.36 7.23 -9.56
CA SER A 7 -32.07 7.26 -10.26
C SER A 7 -30.88 7.28 -9.29
N ILE A 8 -30.97 8.04 -8.19
CA ILE A 8 -29.91 8.10 -7.17
C ILE A 8 -29.73 6.75 -6.49
N LYS A 9 -30.82 6.05 -6.16
CA LYS A 9 -30.77 4.71 -5.57
C LYS A 9 -30.11 3.69 -6.48
N VAL A 10 -30.41 3.72 -7.78
CA VAL A 10 -29.77 2.87 -8.77
C VAL A 10 -28.26 3.14 -8.84
N GLU A 11 -27.86 4.41 -8.87
CA GLU A 11 -26.45 4.79 -8.93
C GLU A 11 -25.70 4.39 -7.63
N ARG A 12 -26.33 4.60 -6.46
CA ARG A 12 -25.80 4.13 -5.17
C ARG A 12 -25.60 2.61 -5.18
N GLY A 13 -26.55 1.87 -5.74
CA GLY A 13 -26.42 0.42 -5.92
C GLY A 13 -25.21 0.02 -6.77
N ARG A 14 -24.87 0.79 -7.80
CA ARG A 14 -23.66 0.56 -8.63
C ARG A 14 -22.38 0.84 -7.85
N VAL A 15 -22.36 1.90 -7.04
CA VAL A 15 -21.23 2.23 -6.15
C VAL A 15 -21.03 1.11 -5.12
N LYS A 16 -22.10 0.65 -4.45
CA LYS A 16 -22.06 -0.52 -3.54
C LYS A 16 -21.55 -1.78 -4.24
N GLY A 17 -22.02 -2.05 -5.46
CA GLY A 17 -21.54 -3.18 -6.26
C GLY A 17 -20.06 -3.06 -6.64
N SER A 18 -19.55 -1.84 -6.84
CA SER A 18 -18.12 -1.60 -7.05
C SER A 18 -17.31 -1.87 -5.79
N LEU A 19 -17.79 -1.42 -4.63
CA LEU A 19 -17.17 -1.73 -3.34
C LEU A 19 -17.10 -3.25 -3.12
N THR A 20 -18.20 -3.99 -3.35
CA THR A 20 -18.20 -5.46 -3.25
C THR A 20 -17.18 -6.13 -4.16
N ARG A 21 -16.98 -5.63 -5.38
CA ARG A 21 -15.95 -6.17 -6.27
C ARG A 21 -14.54 -5.91 -5.76
N LEU A 22 -14.30 -4.75 -5.15
CA LEU A 22 -13.00 -4.46 -4.53
C LEU A 22 -12.75 -5.35 -3.32
N GLU A 23 -13.75 -5.53 -2.46
CA GLU A 23 -13.66 -6.44 -1.31
C GLU A 23 -13.31 -7.87 -1.76
N ASN A 24 -14.04 -8.40 -2.74
CA ASN A 24 -13.83 -9.76 -3.24
C ASN A 24 -12.44 -9.96 -3.88
N GLY A 25 -11.88 -8.90 -4.48
CA GLY A 25 -10.55 -8.95 -5.10
C GLY A 25 -9.40 -8.63 -4.14
N ALA A 26 -9.69 -8.17 -2.92
CA ALA A 26 -8.67 -7.63 -2.01
C ALA A 26 -7.66 -8.69 -1.56
N ASP A 27 -8.13 -9.91 -1.33
CA ASP A 27 -7.30 -11.00 -0.82
C ASP A 27 -6.26 -11.46 -1.84
N ASP A 28 -6.61 -11.41 -3.13
CA ASP A 28 -5.74 -11.83 -4.24
C ASP A 28 -4.62 -10.82 -4.56
N LEU A 29 -4.69 -9.60 -4.02
CA LEU A 29 -3.68 -8.56 -4.26
C LEU A 29 -2.42 -8.83 -3.45
N ASN A 30 -1.30 -8.94 -4.17
CA ASN A 30 0.03 -9.24 -3.60
C ASN A 30 1.08 -8.17 -3.95
N LEU A 31 0.84 -7.35 -4.97
CA LEU A 31 1.76 -6.31 -5.39
C LEU A 31 1.36 -4.96 -4.78
N LYS A 32 2.32 -4.28 -4.14
CA LYS A 32 2.10 -2.97 -3.52
C LYS A 32 1.47 -1.96 -4.47
N ASN A 33 1.93 -1.89 -5.71
CA ASN A 33 1.39 -0.94 -6.70
C ASN A 33 -0.07 -1.24 -7.06
N GLU A 34 -0.45 -2.51 -7.15
CA GLU A 34 -1.84 -2.90 -7.42
C GLU A 34 -2.74 -2.50 -6.25
N ILE A 35 -2.28 -2.75 -5.01
CA ILE A 35 -3.00 -2.36 -3.80
C ILE A 35 -3.19 -0.83 -3.75
N LEU A 36 -2.15 -0.05 -4.07
CA LEU A 36 -2.24 1.41 -4.11
C LEU A 36 -3.25 1.92 -5.16
N ILE A 37 -3.32 1.30 -6.33
CA ILE A 37 -4.30 1.63 -7.36
C ILE A 37 -5.73 1.33 -6.86
N GLN A 38 -5.94 0.18 -6.22
CA GLN A 38 -7.26 -0.15 -5.66
C GLN A 38 -7.64 0.75 -4.48
N LEU A 39 -6.66 1.17 -3.67
CA LEU A 39 -6.88 2.14 -2.58
C LEU A 39 -7.32 3.50 -3.12
N GLN A 40 -6.67 4.01 -4.17
CA GLN A 40 -7.11 5.26 -4.81
C GLN A 40 -8.56 5.14 -5.31
N ARG A 41 -8.89 4.03 -5.98
CA ARG A 41 -10.25 3.79 -6.46
C ARG A 41 -11.27 3.68 -5.32
N LEU A 42 -10.87 3.11 -4.18
CA LEU A 42 -11.71 3.04 -2.98
C LEU A 42 -11.98 4.45 -2.40
N GLU A 43 -10.98 5.33 -2.41
CA GLU A 43 -11.12 6.73 -1.98
C GLU A 43 -12.05 7.54 -2.91
N GLU A 44 -12.05 7.26 -4.21
CA GLU A 44 -13.03 7.84 -5.14
C GLU A 44 -14.46 7.35 -4.85
N LEU A 45 -14.63 6.06 -4.51
CA LEU A 45 -15.96 5.46 -4.25
C LEU A 45 -16.67 6.05 -3.03
N ILE A 46 -15.94 6.39 -1.95
CA ILE A 46 -16.57 7.00 -0.77
C ILE A 46 -17.09 8.41 -1.07
N VAL A 47 -16.33 9.21 -1.82
CA VAL A 47 -16.76 10.55 -2.25
C VAL A 47 -18.03 10.47 -3.10
N ASP A 48 -18.08 9.52 -4.04
CA ASP A 48 -19.27 9.30 -4.86
C ASP A 48 -20.46 8.82 -4.04
N PHE A 49 -20.23 7.94 -3.07
CA PHE A 49 -21.29 7.46 -2.19
C PHE A 49 -21.86 8.59 -1.33
N GLU A 50 -21.01 9.36 -0.64
CA GLU A 50 -21.41 10.51 0.20
C GLU A 50 -22.21 11.53 -0.61
N ARG A 51 -21.75 11.84 -1.83
CA ARG A 51 -22.47 12.73 -2.74
C ARG A 51 -23.88 12.22 -3.03
N LEU A 52 -24.03 10.94 -3.37
CA LEU A 52 -25.34 10.33 -3.66
C LEU A 52 -26.23 10.25 -2.42
N ASP A 53 -25.67 9.89 -1.27
CA ASP A 53 -26.40 9.73 -0.02
C ASP A 53 -26.89 11.07 0.54
N SER A 54 -26.12 12.15 0.33
CA SER A 54 -26.52 13.52 0.71
C SER A 54 -27.78 14.04 0.01
N GLU A 55 -28.15 13.44 -1.13
CA GLU A 55 -29.38 13.78 -1.86
C GLU A 55 -30.62 12.98 -1.38
N LEU A 56 -30.43 12.05 -0.43
CA LEU A 56 -31.47 11.21 0.15
C LEU A 56 -31.87 11.67 1.56
N SER A 57 -33.00 11.15 2.05
CA SER A 57 -33.45 11.44 3.42
C SER A 57 -32.66 10.62 4.43
N ALA A 58 -32.61 11.07 5.69
CA ALA A 58 -31.92 10.35 6.77
C ALA A 58 -32.45 8.91 6.94
N GLU A 59 -33.75 8.67 6.70
CA GLU A 59 -34.36 7.35 6.77
C GLU A 59 -33.98 6.44 5.59
N GLU A 60 -33.51 7.02 4.49
CA GLU A 60 -33.05 6.31 3.28
C GLU A 60 -31.52 6.18 3.23
N SER A 61 -30.81 6.79 4.19
CA SER A 61 -29.35 6.82 4.25
C SER A 61 -28.79 5.45 4.59
N GLU A 62 -27.74 5.07 3.86
CA GLU A 62 -26.99 3.82 4.10
C GLU A 62 -25.51 4.12 4.42
N ILE A 63 -25.20 5.38 4.79
CA ILE A 63 -23.82 5.85 4.96
C ILE A 63 -23.05 5.06 6.01
N ILE A 64 -23.69 4.73 7.15
CA ILE A 64 -23.03 4.03 8.25
C ILE A 64 -22.56 2.63 7.82
N GLU A 65 -23.41 1.87 7.11
CA GLU A 65 -23.06 0.53 6.62
C GLU A 65 -21.94 0.62 5.57
N PHE A 66 -22.02 1.61 4.69
CA PHE A 66 -21.03 1.81 3.64
C PHE A 66 -19.66 2.23 4.22
N GLU A 67 -19.63 3.17 5.15
CA GLU A 67 -18.41 3.64 5.81
C GLU A 67 -17.70 2.52 6.56
N GLN A 68 -18.44 1.69 7.30
CA GLN A 68 -17.85 0.53 7.99
C GLN A 68 -17.12 -0.39 7.01
N ARG A 69 -17.75 -0.70 5.88
CA ARG A 69 -17.14 -1.53 4.83
C ARG A 69 -15.95 -0.85 4.19
N TYR A 70 -16.07 0.45 3.88
CA TYR A 70 -14.97 1.27 3.37
C TYR A 70 -13.75 1.24 4.30
N PHE A 71 -13.92 1.53 5.60
CA PHE A 71 -12.82 1.58 6.55
C PHE A 71 -12.18 0.22 6.78
N ASN A 72 -12.99 -0.85 6.84
CA ASN A 72 -12.47 -2.21 6.96
C ASN A 72 -11.59 -2.59 5.75
N LEU A 73 -12.05 -2.27 4.54
CA LEU A 73 -11.27 -2.54 3.33
C LEU A 73 -10.02 -1.67 3.24
N LYS A 74 -10.12 -0.39 3.61
CA LYS A 74 -8.97 0.53 3.67
C LYS A 74 -7.90 0.05 4.64
N LEU A 75 -8.30 -0.43 5.82
CA LEU A 75 -7.41 -1.02 6.80
C LEU A 75 -6.69 -2.26 6.24
N ASN A 76 -7.44 -3.17 5.60
CA ASN A 76 -6.85 -4.36 4.97
C ASN A 76 -5.78 -3.99 3.92
N PHE A 77 -6.06 -3.02 3.05
CA PHE A 77 -5.06 -2.52 2.10
C PHE A 77 -3.83 -1.92 2.78
N GLN A 78 -4.01 -1.15 3.84
CA GLN A 78 -2.90 -0.57 4.60
C GLN A 78 -2.03 -1.65 5.25
N ASP A 79 -2.65 -2.63 5.91
CA ASP A 79 -1.96 -3.75 6.55
C ASP A 79 -1.13 -4.57 5.54
N LYS A 80 -1.69 -4.81 4.34
CA LYS A 80 -0.98 -5.48 3.24
C LYS A 80 0.22 -4.67 2.76
N ILE A 81 0.08 -3.36 2.60
CA ILE A 81 1.19 -2.47 2.22
C ILE A 81 2.30 -2.52 3.27
N ASP A 82 1.95 -2.40 4.54
CA ASP A 82 2.89 -2.39 5.65
C ASP A 82 3.63 -3.74 5.76
N ALA A 83 2.94 -4.85 5.54
CA ALA A 83 3.54 -6.18 5.49
C ALA A 83 4.55 -6.33 4.33
N ILE A 84 4.22 -5.82 3.14
CA ILE A 84 5.13 -5.83 1.99
C ILE A 84 6.37 -4.99 2.29
N ASP A 85 6.20 -3.79 2.84
CA ASP A 85 7.31 -2.92 3.18
C ASP A 85 8.24 -3.53 4.24
N ALA A 86 7.67 -4.15 5.27
CA ALA A 86 8.43 -4.88 6.29
C ALA A 86 9.24 -6.04 5.67
N SER A 87 8.65 -6.79 4.74
CA SER A 87 9.34 -7.91 4.06
C SER A 87 10.49 -7.44 3.16
N ARG A 88 10.36 -6.27 2.52
CA ARG A 88 11.41 -5.70 1.68
C ARG A 88 12.60 -5.24 2.51
N SER A 89 12.35 -4.63 3.67
CA SER A 89 13.41 -4.21 4.60
C SER A 89 14.29 -5.37 5.08
N ILE A 90 13.72 -6.56 5.26
CA ILE A 90 14.47 -7.76 5.68
C ILE A 90 15.37 -8.29 4.54
N ASN A 91 14.86 -8.31 3.30
CA ASN A 91 15.59 -8.88 2.16
C ASN A 91 16.81 -8.05 1.71
N VAL A 92 16.75 -6.72 1.82
CA VAL A 92 17.88 -5.83 1.47
C VAL A 92 19.11 -6.07 2.35
N ILE A 93 18.92 -6.58 3.57
CA ILE A 93 20.03 -6.88 4.49
C ILE A 93 20.75 -8.19 4.10
N GLY A 94 20.09 -9.13 3.42
CA GLY A 94 20.62 -10.48 3.16
C GLY A 94 21.48 -10.66 1.91
N GLN A 95 21.44 -9.76 0.93
CA GLN A 95 21.99 -10.02 -0.41
C GLN A 95 23.43 -9.51 -0.65
N ASN A 96 24.06 -8.82 0.31
CA ASN A 96 25.35 -8.14 0.09
C ASN A 96 26.60 -8.92 0.57
N ILE A 97 26.55 -10.24 0.78
CA ILE A 97 27.71 -11.02 1.27
C ILE A 97 28.06 -12.14 0.27
N SER A 98 28.86 -11.82 -0.74
CA SER A 98 29.61 -12.81 -1.52
C SER A 98 30.87 -12.18 -2.12
N ILE A 99 31.92 -12.06 -1.29
CA ILE A 99 33.30 -11.99 -1.77
C ILE A 99 34.10 -12.95 -0.89
N ALA A 100 34.63 -14.00 -1.52
CA ALA A 100 35.37 -15.08 -0.88
C ALA A 100 36.81 -14.67 -0.53
N ILE A 101 37.26 -14.94 0.71
CA ILE A 101 38.66 -15.23 1.04
C ILE A 101 38.67 -16.28 2.16
N PRO A 102 39.48 -17.38 2.04
CA PRO A 102 39.48 -18.48 2.99
C PRO A 102 40.48 -18.23 4.11
N THR A 103 40.07 -18.38 5.37
CA THR A 103 41.01 -18.83 6.41
C THR A 103 40.26 -19.52 7.54
N GLU A 104 40.74 -20.71 7.85
CA GLU A 104 40.34 -21.59 8.92
C GLU A 104 40.38 -20.88 10.29
N GLN A 105 39.37 -21.10 11.13
CA GLN A 105 39.51 -21.76 12.44
C GLN A 105 38.26 -21.60 13.31
N SER A 106 37.98 -22.68 14.03
CA SER A 106 36.83 -22.96 14.86
C SER A 106 36.67 -21.99 16.05
N SER A 107 35.57 -21.25 16.08
CA SER A 107 34.72 -20.95 17.25
C SER A 107 33.60 -20.02 16.81
N ALA A 108 32.36 -20.52 16.79
CA ALA A 108 31.21 -19.83 16.20
C ALA A 108 30.72 -18.67 17.09
N HIS A 109 31.42 -17.54 17.05
CA HIS A 109 30.87 -16.22 17.35
C HIS A 109 30.78 -15.45 16.03
N PHE A 110 29.64 -15.56 15.35
CA PHE A 110 29.38 -14.82 14.12
C PHE A 110 29.30 -13.31 14.44
N ARG A 111 30.41 -12.60 14.23
CA ARG A 111 30.38 -11.14 14.13
C ARG A 111 30.00 -10.77 12.71
N LEU A 112 28.99 -9.90 12.58
CA LEU A 112 28.66 -9.31 11.29
C LEU A 112 29.88 -8.59 10.73
N PRO A 113 30.24 -8.79 9.45
CA PRO A 113 31.26 -7.97 8.79
C PRO A 113 30.91 -6.49 8.94
N LYS A 114 31.90 -5.64 9.21
CA LYS A 114 31.68 -4.20 9.30
C LYS A 114 31.24 -3.68 7.92
N LEU A 115 30.06 -3.10 7.86
CA LEU A 115 29.54 -2.47 6.64
C LEU A 115 30.29 -1.16 6.39
N ASN A 116 31.10 -1.12 5.35
CA ASN A 116 31.73 0.11 4.90
C ASN A 116 30.72 0.89 4.04
N ILE A 117 29.95 1.76 4.68
CA ILE A 117 29.03 2.67 3.99
C ILE A 117 29.88 3.77 3.33
N PRO A 118 29.73 4.02 2.02
CA PRO A 118 30.39 5.15 1.36
C PRO A 118 29.99 6.44 2.08
N VAL A 119 30.98 7.21 2.54
CA VAL A 119 30.74 8.50 3.20
C VAL A 119 30.90 9.59 2.16
N PHE A 120 29.86 10.37 1.94
CA PHE A 120 29.93 11.53 1.06
C PHE A 120 30.50 12.73 1.83
N SER A 121 31.57 13.33 1.32
CA SER A 121 32.22 14.47 1.97
C SER A 121 31.46 15.79 1.81
N GLY A 122 30.43 15.82 0.95
CA GLY A 122 29.70 17.04 0.60
C GLY A 122 30.34 17.84 -0.54
N LYS A 123 31.50 17.42 -1.05
CA LYS A 123 32.17 18.07 -2.20
C LYS A 123 31.45 17.76 -3.49
N PHE A 124 31.23 18.79 -4.30
CA PHE A 124 30.52 18.68 -5.57
C PHE A 124 31.25 17.76 -6.56
N GLU A 125 32.58 17.78 -6.55
CA GLU A 125 33.43 16.97 -7.42
C GLU A 125 33.27 15.45 -7.16
N GLU A 126 32.84 15.07 -5.96
CA GLU A 126 32.64 13.67 -5.55
C GLU A 126 31.18 13.21 -5.76
N TRP A 127 30.26 14.12 -6.08
CA TRP A 127 28.82 13.85 -6.14
C TRP A 127 28.45 12.82 -7.20
N ILE A 128 29.04 12.91 -8.40
CA ILE A 128 28.67 12.01 -9.50
C ILE A 128 29.09 10.56 -9.19
N ASN A 129 30.31 10.39 -8.68
CA ASN A 129 30.83 9.07 -8.28
C ASN A 129 30.05 8.50 -7.09
N PHE A 130 29.66 9.35 -6.13
CA PHE A 130 28.84 8.93 -5.00
C PHE A 130 27.43 8.51 -5.44
N LYS A 131 26.80 9.26 -6.34
CA LYS A 131 25.46 8.97 -6.88
C LYS A 131 25.41 7.63 -7.63
N ASP A 132 26.46 7.32 -8.39
CA ASP A 132 26.52 6.10 -9.21
C ASP A 132 26.68 4.81 -8.37
N LEU A 133 26.98 4.91 -7.07
CA LEU A 133 27.02 3.77 -6.16
C LEU A 133 25.63 3.26 -5.72
N PHE A 134 24.56 4.02 -6.01
CA PHE A 134 23.18 3.74 -5.56
C PHE A 134 22.18 3.56 -6.73
N LEU A 135 22.68 3.45 -7.97
CA LEU A 135 21.90 3.13 -9.19
C LEU A 135 22.11 1.68 -9.60
#